data_AF-A0A0W0YA52-F1
#
_entry.id   AF-A0A0W0YA52-F1
#
_cell.length_a   1.000
_cell.length_b   1.000
_cell.length_c   1.000
_cell.angle_alpha   90.00
_cell.angle_beta   90.00
_cell.angle_gamma   90.00
#
_symmetry.space_group_name_H-M   'P 1'
#
loop_
_entity.id
_entity.type
_entity.pdbx_description
1 polymer ?
#
loop_
_entity_poly.entity_id
_entity_poly.type
_entity_poly.pdbx_seq_one_letter_code
_entity_poly.pdbx_strand_id
1 'polypeptide(L)'
;MSTQDATECSRGENIAKELIGDFREHIYVTDRYSAYDFLPDKNRQVCWAHLKSDFQKISERPGVPGGIGRKLLKTYECLFTFWKTEYAQACSHLKKPRKRLHYFKAKLLRHLRQATRCPIKQLEHAPIFWSRWIVYGAFLISLMFLQRITMLSVNSDLWSFLRN
;
A
#
# COMPACT_ATOMS: atom_id res chain seq x y z
N MET A 1 4.34 -39.28 -7.07
CA MET A 1 4.42 -37.95 -6.44
C MET A 1 3.40 -37.05 -7.10
N SER A 2 2.36 -36.68 -6.34
CA SER A 2 1.32 -35.75 -6.79
C SER A 2 1.95 -34.36 -6.96
N THR A 3 1.63 -33.67 -8.05
CA THR A 3 2.10 -32.31 -8.34
C THR A 3 1.63 -31.24 -7.34
N GLN A 4 0.79 -31.61 -6.36
CA GLN A 4 0.28 -30.72 -5.32
C GLN A 4 1.28 -30.43 -4.18
N ASP A 5 2.31 -31.26 -3.98
CA ASP A 5 3.28 -31.05 -2.87
C ASP A 5 4.38 -30.02 -3.21
N ALA A 6 4.60 -29.73 -4.49
CA ALA A 6 5.65 -28.79 -4.92
C ALA A 6 5.25 -27.31 -4.75
N THR A 7 3.96 -27.04 -4.59
CA THR A 7 3.39 -25.70 -4.39
C THR A 7 3.57 -25.19 -2.96
N GLU A 8 3.86 -26.07 -1.99
CA GLU A 8 3.87 -25.73 -0.56
C GLU A 8 5.11 -24.96 -0.07
N CYS A 9 6.22 -24.92 -0.83
CA CYS A 9 7.47 -24.32 -0.34
C CYS A 9 8.11 -23.24 -1.22
N SER A 10 7.53 -22.94 -2.38
CA SER A 10 8.11 -21.93 -3.27
C SER A 10 7.31 -20.62 -3.24
N ARG A 11 8.07 -19.52 -3.25
CA ARG A 11 7.56 -18.14 -3.30
C ARG A 11 7.76 -17.58 -4.71
N GLY A 12 7.72 -18.42 -5.74
CA GLY A 12 7.90 -18.00 -7.13
C GLY A 12 6.68 -17.27 -7.68
N GLU A 13 6.88 -16.47 -8.72
CA GLU A 13 5.80 -15.82 -9.49
C GLU A 13 4.73 -16.81 -9.95
N ASN A 14 5.14 -18.02 -10.39
CA ASN A 14 4.21 -19.06 -10.85
C ASN A 14 3.22 -19.49 -9.77
N ILE A 15 3.69 -19.64 -8.52
CA ILE A 15 2.84 -20.00 -7.38
C ILE A 15 1.96 -18.83 -6.99
N ALA A 16 2.48 -17.60 -7.03
CA ALA A 16 1.67 -16.41 -6.79
C ALA A 16 0.54 -16.26 -7.82
N LYS A 17 0.80 -16.55 -9.10
CA LYS A 17 -0.23 -16.58 -10.16
C LYS A 17 -1.27 -17.66 -9.92
N GLU A 18 -0.84 -18.86 -9.57
CA GLU A 18 -1.74 -19.98 -9.27
C GLU A 18 -2.63 -19.69 -8.07
N LEU A 19 -2.07 -19.14 -6.98
CA LEU A 19 -2.80 -18.79 -5.77
C LEU A 19 -3.81 -17.65 -6.00
N ILE A 20 -3.44 -16.65 -6.80
CA ILE A 20 -4.29 -15.49 -7.05
C ILE A 20 -5.39 -15.80 -8.07
N GLY A 21 -5.08 -16.58 -9.10
CA GLY A 21 -6.01 -16.87 -10.18
C GLY A 21 -6.43 -15.60 -10.94
N ASP A 22 -7.74 -15.43 -11.17
CA ASP A 22 -8.28 -14.25 -11.84
C ASP A 22 -8.36 -13.04 -10.88
N PHE A 23 -7.60 -11.99 -11.21
CA PHE A 23 -7.52 -10.76 -10.43
C PHE A 23 -8.42 -9.63 -10.95
N ARG A 24 -9.18 -9.81 -12.04
CA ARG A 24 -9.88 -8.71 -12.75
C ARG A 24 -10.77 -7.84 -11.86
N GLU A 25 -11.47 -8.44 -10.90
CA GLU A 25 -12.43 -7.78 -10.01
C GLU A 25 -11.88 -7.49 -8.60
N HIS A 26 -10.60 -7.76 -8.38
CA HIS A 26 -10.00 -7.74 -7.05
C HIS A 26 -8.81 -6.81 -6.96
N ILE A 27 -8.58 -6.32 -5.75
CA ILE A 27 -7.43 -5.50 -5.40
C ILE A 27 -6.64 -6.27 -4.35
N TYR A 28 -5.37 -6.54 -4.65
CA TYR A 28 -4.46 -7.25 -3.78
C TYR A 28 -3.52 -6.26 -3.11
N VAL A 29 -3.48 -6.31 -1.79
CA VAL A 29 -2.48 -5.60 -1.00
C VAL A 29 -1.28 -6.53 -0.81
N THR A 30 -0.20 -6.27 -1.53
CA THR A 30 1.01 -7.13 -1.54
C THR A 30 2.22 -6.36 -1.04
N ASP A 31 3.29 -7.07 -0.70
CA ASP A 31 4.59 -6.44 -0.51
C ASP A 31 5.21 -6.01 -1.86
N ARG A 32 6.47 -5.59 -1.85
CA ARG A 32 7.20 -5.17 -3.08
C ARG A 32 7.95 -6.32 -3.74
N TYR A 33 7.61 -7.57 -3.43
CA TYR A 33 8.28 -8.72 -3.99
C TYR A 33 7.93 -8.88 -5.48
N SER A 34 8.94 -9.18 -6.29
CA SER A 34 8.83 -9.20 -7.76
C SER A 34 7.88 -10.28 -8.27
N ALA A 35 7.60 -11.31 -7.47
CA ALA A 35 6.61 -12.33 -7.80
C ALA A 35 5.20 -11.77 -8.03
N TYR A 36 4.89 -10.55 -7.57
CA TYR A 36 3.59 -9.90 -7.78
C TYR A 36 3.58 -8.90 -8.94
N ASP A 37 4.66 -8.80 -9.72
CA ASP A 37 4.81 -7.82 -10.78
C ASP A 37 3.87 -8.07 -11.98
N PHE A 38 3.32 -9.27 -12.09
CA PHE A 38 2.29 -9.60 -13.08
C PHE A 38 0.94 -8.93 -12.80
N LEU A 39 0.70 -8.46 -11.58
CA LEU A 39 -0.53 -7.76 -11.23
C LEU A 39 -0.49 -6.33 -11.79
N PRO A 40 -1.50 -5.91 -12.57
CA PRO A 40 -1.60 -4.53 -13.01
C PRO A 40 -1.74 -3.56 -11.83
N ASP A 41 -1.24 -2.33 -11.98
CA ASP A 41 -1.28 -1.29 -10.93
C ASP A 41 -2.68 -1.02 -10.38
N LYS A 42 -3.73 -1.16 -11.22
CA LYS A 42 -5.12 -1.00 -10.80
C LYS A 42 -5.59 -2.10 -9.83
N ASN A 43 -4.98 -3.28 -9.89
CA ASN A 43 -5.30 -4.47 -9.10
C ASN A 43 -4.30 -4.67 -7.95
N ARG A 44 -3.24 -3.85 -7.85
CA ARG A 44 -2.18 -4.01 -6.85
C ARG A 44 -1.98 -2.75 -6.02
N GLN A 45 -2.11 -2.90 -4.70
CA GLN A 45 -1.70 -1.90 -3.72
C GLN A 45 -0.48 -2.41 -2.94
N VAL A 46 0.45 -1.51 -2.61
CA VAL A 46 1.57 -1.86 -1.72
C VAL A 46 1.11 -1.85 -0.28
N CYS A 47 1.51 -2.85 0.49
CA CYS A 47 1.19 -2.97 1.90
C CYS A 47 1.66 -1.74 2.70
N TRP A 48 0.74 -1.19 3.49
CA TRP A 48 0.96 0.00 4.30
C TRP A 48 2.06 -0.16 5.34
N ALA A 49 2.26 -1.36 5.89
CA ALA A 49 3.35 -1.62 6.83
C ALA A 49 4.73 -1.43 6.18
N HIS A 50 4.89 -1.89 4.93
CA HIS A 50 6.11 -1.68 4.16
C HIS A 50 6.30 -0.19 3.81
N LEU A 51 5.22 0.51 3.43
CA LEU A 51 5.27 1.96 3.22
C LEU A 51 5.71 2.72 4.47
N LYS A 52 5.23 2.33 5.66
CA LYS A 52 5.67 2.93 6.93
C LYS A 52 7.17 2.74 7.14
N SER A 53 7.68 1.51 6.96
CA SER A 53 9.11 1.21 7.11
C SER A 53 9.96 1.99 6.11
N ASP A 54 9.49 2.16 4.87
CA ASP A 54 10.19 3.00 3.89
C ASP A 54 10.20 4.47 4.31
N PHE A 55 9.07 5.02 4.74
CA PHE A 55 9.00 6.41 5.19
C PHE A 55 9.91 6.65 6.39
N GLN A 56 10.00 5.69 7.31
CA GLN A 56 10.93 5.71 8.44
C GLN A 56 12.39 5.79 7.95
N LYS A 57 12.81 4.86 7.08
CA LYS A 57 14.17 4.84 6.51
C LYS A 57 14.50 6.12 5.76
N ILE A 58 13.54 6.71 5.03
CA ILE A 58 13.75 7.99 4.35
C ILE A 58 13.90 9.12 5.38
N SER A 59 13.10 9.10 6.45
CA SER A 59 13.05 10.15 7.48
C SER A 59 14.34 10.30 8.28
N GLU A 60 15.07 9.19 8.40
CA GLU A 60 16.36 9.06 9.09
C GLU A 60 17.53 9.62 8.27
N ARG A 61 17.33 9.90 6.98
CA ARG A 61 18.38 10.47 6.12
C ARG A 61 18.67 11.93 6.49
N PRO A 62 19.91 12.41 6.31
CA PRO A 62 20.21 13.83 6.46
C PRO A 62 19.58 14.66 5.32
N GLY A 63 19.47 15.96 5.56
CA GLY A 63 19.09 16.94 4.53
C GLY A 63 17.63 16.86 4.06
N VAL A 64 17.42 17.30 2.82
CA VAL A 64 16.10 17.41 2.18
C VAL A 64 15.36 16.07 2.13
N PRO A 65 15.99 14.93 1.79
CA PRO A 65 15.32 13.63 1.80
C PRO A 65 14.73 13.27 3.16
N GLY A 66 15.48 13.47 4.25
CA GLY A 66 15.00 13.28 5.62
C GLY A 66 13.79 14.11 5.96
N GLY A 67 13.82 15.39 5.59
CA GLY A 67 12.70 16.30 5.79
C GLY A 67 11.42 15.84 5.08
N ILE A 68 11.55 15.25 3.89
CA ILE A 68 10.42 14.68 3.14
C ILE A 68 9.94 13.38 3.80
N GLY A 69 10.87 12.50 4.20
CA GLY A 69 10.54 11.26 4.91
C GLY A 69 9.74 11.52 6.20
N ARG A 70 10.15 12.51 7.00
CA ARG A 70 9.40 12.92 8.20
C ARG A 70 7.99 13.40 7.88
N LYS A 71 7.80 14.15 6.78
CA LYS A 71 6.47 14.60 6.32
C LYS A 71 5.60 13.44 5.85
N LEU A 72 6.18 12.46 5.13
CA LEU A 72 5.50 11.24 4.69
C LEU A 72 5.06 10.41 5.89
N LEU A 73 5.97 10.12 6.82
CA LEU A 73 5.70 9.36 8.03
C LEU A 73 4.62 10.03 8.88
N LYS A 74 4.71 11.35 9.11
CA LYS A 74 3.69 12.08 9.87
C LYS A 74 2.32 12.02 9.20
N THR A 75 2.28 12.11 7.87
CA THR A 75 1.02 12.02 7.12
C THR A 75 0.42 10.61 7.21
N TYR A 76 1.27 9.58 7.14
CA TYR A 76 0.87 8.19 7.35
C TYR A 76 0.26 8.00 8.75
N GLU A 77 0.93 8.46 9.80
CA GLU A 77 0.43 8.36 11.18
C GLU A 77 -0.92 9.04 11.35
N CYS A 78 -1.06 10.27 10.86
CA CYS A 78 -2.33 11.00 10.93
C CYS A 78 -3.44 10.28 10.16
N LEU A 79 -3.14 9.70 8.99
CA LEU A 79 -4.10 8.91 8.22
C LEU A 79 -4.55 7.67 8.99
N PHE A 80 -3.61 6.90 9.57
CA PHE A 80 -3.93 5.68 10.31
C PHE A 80 -4.65 5.95 11.62
N THR A 81 -4.33 7.03 12.32
CA THR A 81 -5.09 7.48 13.49
C THR A 81 -6.52 7.83 13.08
N PHE A 82 -6.69 8.70 12.07
CA PHE A 82 -8.00 9.04 11.53
C PHE A 82 -8.79 7.80 11.07
N TRP A 83 -8.13 6.85 10.43
CA TRP A 83 -8.76 5.62 9.99
C TRP A 83 -9.37 4.84 11.16
N LYS A 84 -8.58 4.63 12.23
CA LYS A 84 -9.01 3.88 13.41
C LYS A 84 -10.07 4.60 14.24
N THR A 85 -9.96 5.92 14.38
CA THR A 85 -10.81 6.70 15.29
C THR A 85 -12.09 7.19 14.64
N GLU A 86 -12.07 7.48 13.34
CA GLU A 86 -13.18 8.13 12.66
C GLU A 86 -13.66 7.33 11.46
N TYR A 87 -12.78 6.88 10.57
CA TYR A 87 -13.21 6.31 9.30
C TYR A 87 -13.79 4.89 9.42
N ALA A 88 -13.21 4.05 10.27
CA ALA A 88 -13.69 2.68 10.50
C ALA A 88 -14.99 2.67 11.31
N GLN A 89 -15.16 3.65 12.21
CA GLN A 89 -16.32 3.77 13.09
C GLN A 89 -17.49 4.47 12.39
N ALA A 90 -17.20 5.50 11.59
CA ALA A 90 -18.20 6.13 10.74
C ALA A 90 -18.52 5.22 9.57
N CYS A 91 -19.81 5.12 9.21
CA CYS A 91 -20.18 4.57 7.91
C CYS A 91 -19.39 5.31 6.83
N SER A 92 -18.54 4.60 6.07
CA SER A 92 -17.71 5.14 4.98
C SER A 92 -18.51 5.93 3.92
N HIS A 93 -19.84 5.81 3.95
CA HIS A 93 -20.83 6.54 3.16
C HIS A 93 -20.94 8.03 3.53
N LEU A 94 -20.48 8.44 4.73
CA LEU A 94 -20.58 9.84 5.15
C LEU A 94 -19.60 10.75 4.39
N LYS A 95 -20.09 11.90 3.94
CA LYS A 95 -19.30 12.89 3.15
C LYS A 95 -18.07 13.40 3.89
N LYS A 96 -18.15 13.59 5.22
CA LYS A 96 -17.08 14.18 6.05
C LYS A 96 -15.82 13.26 6.11
N PRO A 97 -15.92 11.98 6.54
CA PRO A 97 -14.77 11.06 6.50
C PRO A 97 -14.17 10.89 5.10
N ARG A 98 -15.01 10.85 4.05
CA ARG A 98 -14.52 10.76 2.66
C ARG A 98 -13.66 11.97 2.28
N LYS A 99 -14.11 13.20 2.56
CA LYS A 99 -13.31 14.41 2.26
C LYS A 99 -11.97 14.39 3.01
N ARG A 100 -11.97 13.97 4.27
CA ARG A 100 -10.75 13.89 5.08
C ARG A 100 -9.78 12.82 4.56
N LEU A 101 -10.28 11.68 4.09
CA LEU A 101 -9.47 10.68 3.39
C LEU A 101 -8.84 11.26 2.11
N HIS A 102 -9.60 12.00 1.30
CA HIS A 102 -9.07 12.66 0.09
C HIS A 102 -7.98 13.67 0.43
N TYR A 103 -8.12 14.42 1.52
CA TYR A 103 -7.08 15.31 2.01
C TYR A 103 -5.77 14.57 2.32
N PHE A 104 -5.83 13.45 3.05
CA PHE A 104 -4.63 12.66 3.36
C PHE A 104 -3.97 12.09 2.12
N LYS A 105 -4.78 11.61 1.16
CA LYS A 105 -4.29 11.15 -0.14
C LYS A 105 -3.56 12.24 -0.91
N ALA A 106 -4.16 13.41 -1.05
CA ALA A 106 -3.54 14.56 -1.72
C ALA A 106 -2.24 14.99 -1.01
N LYS A 107 -2.24 14.95 0.33
CA LYS A 107 -1.06 15.28 1.14
C LYS A 107 0.08 14.28 0.95
N LEU A 108 -0.20 12.97 0.95
CA LEU A 108 0.77 11.91 0.65
C LEU A 108 1.35 12.09 -0.76
N LEU A 109 0.49 12.25 -1.78
CA LEU A 109 0.93 12.45 -3.17
C LEU A 109 1.83 13.67 -3.33
N ARG A 110 1.50 14.78 -2.66
CA ARG A 110 2.34 15.97 -2.68
C ARG A 110 3.75 15.69 -2.15
N HIS A 111 3.88 14.96 -1.04
CA HIS A 111 5.19 14.63 -0.47
C HIS A 111 5.95 13.60 -1.32
N LEU A 112 5.25 12.63 -1.92
CA LEU A 112 5.86 11.68 -2.86
C LEU A 112 6.39 12.40 -4.11
N ARG A 113 5.61 13.34 -4.68
CA ARG A 113 6.07 14.18 -5.81
C ARG A 113 7.24 15.09 -5.45
N GLN A 114 7.35 15.51 -4.20
CA GLN A 114 8.54 16.23 -3.72
C GLN A 114 9.75 15.29 -3.65
N ALA A 115 9.55 14.06 -3.20
CA ALA A 115 10.61 13.05 -3.14
C ALA A 115 11.18 12.74 -4.53
N THR A 116 10.33 12.64 -5.57
CA THR A 116 10.79 12.34 -6.94
C THR A 116 11.55 13.48 -7.60
N ARG A 117 11.42 14.72 -7.11
CA ARG A 117 12.15 15.89 -7.60
C ARG A 117 13.51 16.09 -6.91
N CYS A 118 13.81 15.32 -5.87
CA CYS A 118 15.08 15.41 -5.17
C CYS A 118 16.17 14.68 -5.99
N PRO A 119 17.30 15.34 -6.31
CA PRO A 119 18.38 14.71 -7.06
C PRO A 119 18.93 13.47 -6.35
N ILE A 120 19.12 12.40 -7.12
CA ILE A 120 19.54 11.07 -6.64
C ILE A 120 20.92 11.10 -5.95
N LYS A 121 21.76 12.12 -6.19
CA LYS A 121 23.08 12.27 -5.56
C LYS A 121 23.05 12.38 -4.02
N GLN A 122 21.91 12.76 -3.44
CA GLN A 122 21.71 12.75 -1.97
C GLN A 122 21.15 11.41 -1.44
N LEU A 123 21.06 10.39 -2.30
CA LEU A 123 20.51 9.05 -2.03
C LEU A 123 21.57 7.94 -2.23
N GLU A 124 22.84 8.30 -2.42
CA GLU A 124 23.92 7.43 -2.94
C GLU A 124 24.33 6.23 -2.06
N HIS A 125 23.77 6.07 -0.86
CA HIS A 125 23.97 4.85 -0.04
C HIS A 125 22.83 3.83 -0.12
N ALA A 126 22.02 3.85 -1.18
CA ALA A 126 20.97 2.84 -1.38
C ALA A 126 21.32 1.91 -2.54
N PRO A 127 21.70 0.64 -2.30
CA PRO A 127 21.77 -0.32 -3.39
C PRO A 127 20.37 -0.54 -3.97
N ILE A 128 20.22 -0.22 -5.26
CA ILE A 128 19.32 -0.85 -6.25
C ILE A 128 17.79 -0.66 -6.10
N PHE A 129 17.25 -0.04 -5.04
CA PHE A 129 15.79 -0.12 -4.76
C PHE A 129 14.86 0.99 -5.33
N TRP A 130 15.35 1.91 -6.18
CA TRP A 130 14.60 3.15 -6.51
C TRP A 130 14.18 3.37 -7.97
N SER A 131 14.65 2.57 -8.94
CA SER A 131 14.32 2.78 -10.36
C SER A 131 12.84 2.54 -10.69
N ARG A 132 12.11 1.80 -9.85
CA ARG A 132 10.71 1.45 -10.08
C ARG A 132 9.70 2.37 -9.39
N TRP A 133 10.13 3.32 -8.56
CA TRP A 133 9.22 4.19 -7.81
C TRP A 133 8.58 5.32 -8.64
N ILE A 134 9.18 5.71 -9.77
CA ILE A 134 8.71 6.86 -10.56
C ILE A 134 7.51 6.52 -11.45
N VAL A 135 7.31 5.24 -11.82
CA VAL A 135 6.16 4.82 -12.63
C VAL A 135 4.94 4.49 -11.76
N TYR A 136 5.14 3.90 -10.57
CA TYR A 136 4.04 3.37 -9.76
C TYR A 136 3.41 4.40 -8.80
N GLY A 137 4.14 5.48 -8.45
CA GLY A 137 3.64 6.52 -7.54
C GLY A 137 2.49 7.38 -8.12
N ALA A 138 2.29 7.37 -9.44
CA ALA A 138 1.27 8.16 -10.12
C ALA A 138 -0.10 7.44 -10.24
N PHE A 139 -0.16 6.12 -10.06
CA PHE A 139 -1.40 5.34 -10.20
C PHE A 139 -1.95 4.78 -8.87
N LEU A 140 -1.17 4.83 -7.79
CA LEU A 140 -1.45 4.18 -6.50
C LEU A 140 -2.62 4.75 -5.68
N ILE A 141 -3.37 5.74 -6.17
CA ILE A 141 -4.49 6.33 -5.42
C ILE A 141 -5.71 6.64 -6.29
N SER A 142 -6.02 5.81 -7.29
CA SER A 142 -7.28 5.92 -8.04
C SER A 142 -8.27 4.77 -7.86
N LEU A 143 -7.92 3.71 -7.12
CA LEU A 143 -8.84 2.57 -6.90
C LEU A 143 -8.92 2.16 -5.41
N MET A 144 -9.53 3.00 -4.58
CA MET A 144 -10.11 2.55 -3.29
C MET A 144 -11.65 2.49 -3.36
N PHE A 145 -12.24 2.46 -4.56
CA PHE A 145 -13.62 2.90 -4.74
C PHE A 145 -14.55 2.00 -5.56
N LEU A 146 -14.30 0.69 -5.62
CA LEU A 146 -15.31 -0.26 -6.13
C LEU A 146 -15.48 -1.53 -5.27
N GLN A 147 -15.54 -1.41 -3.94
CA GLN A 147 -15.90 -2.54 -3.05
C GLN A 147 -16.97 -2.17 -2.01
N ARG A 148 -18.13 -1.67 -2.44
CA ARG A 148 -19.34 -1.80 -1.61
C ARG A 148 -20.68 -1.70 -2.38
N ILE A 149 -20.88 -2.58 -3.37
CA ILE A 149 -22.24 -2.99 -3.78
C ILE A 149 -22.45 -4.52 -3.66
N THR A 150 -21.43 -5.36 -3.50
CA THR A 150 -21.63 -6.84 -3.47
C THR A 150 -21.17 -7.59 -2.21
N MET A 151 -20.66 -6.93 -1.17
CA MET A 151 -20.32 -7.58 0.12
C MET A 151 -21.35 -7.26 1.21
N LEU A 152 -22.59 -7.74 1.01
CA LEU A 152 -23.62 -7.87 2.06
C LEU A 152 -23.91 -9.33 2.41
N SER A 153 -23.02 -10.26 2.06
CA SER A 153 -23.10 -11.64 2.51
C SER A 153 -21.69 -12.13 2.80
N VAL A 154 -21.53 -12.90 3.87
CA VAL A 154 -20.30 -13.53 4.39
C VAL A 154 -19.59 -12.79 5.54
N ASN A 155 -20.03 -13.20 6.74
CA ASN A 155 -19.29 -13.42 7.98
C ASN A 155 -18.83 -12.25 8.87
N SER A 156 -19.66 -12.00 9.88
CA SER A 156 -19.37 -11.41 11.19
C SER A 156 -18.33 -12.17 12.04
N ASP A 157 -17.90 -13.36 11.63
CA ASP A 157 -17.31 -14.34 12.56
C ASP A 157 -15.78 -14.40 12.54
N LEU A 158 -15.09 -13.54 11.77
CA LEU A 158 -13.61 -13.48 11.77
C LEU A 158 -13.02 -12.53 12.83
N TRP A 159 -13.83 -11.72 13.51
CA TRP A 159 -13.36 -10.70 14.47
C TRP A 159 -13.15 -11.21 15.91
N SER A 160 -13.53 -12.46 16.21
CA SER A 160 -13.34 -13.10 17.52
C SER A 160 -11.97 -13.77 17.67
N PHE A 161 -11.28 -14.11 16.58
CA PHE A 161 -10.02 -14.88 16.63
C PHE A 161 -8.76 -14.02 16.84
N LEU A 162 -8.82 -12.71 16.60
CA LEU A 162 -7.70 -11.78 16.80
C LEU A 162 -7.75 -11.05 18.16
N ARG A 163 -8.52 -11.57 19.12
CA ARG A 163 -8.72 -10.99 20.45
C ARG A 163 -8.32 -11.91 21.60
N ASN A 164 -7.54 -12.96 21.33
CA ASN A 164 -6.81 -13.75 22.32
C ASN A 164 -5.32 -13.71 22.00
#